data_AF-A0A366E401-F1
#
_entry.id   AF-A0A366E401-F1
#
_cell.length_a   1.000
_cell.length_b   1.000
_cell.length_c   1.000
_cell.angle_alpha   90.00
_cell.angle_beta   90.00
_cell.angle_gamma   90.00
#
_symmetry.space_group_name_H-M   'P 1'
#
loop_
_entity.id
_entity.type
_entity.pdbx_description
1 polymer ?
#
loop_
_entity_poly.entity_id
_entity_poly.type
_entity_poly.pdbx_seq_one_letter_code
_entity_poly.pdbx_strand_id
1 'polypeptide(L)'
;MTNKTIIVTDGEHLHKTELPAESIKNFTIGSRLKDHITFPTLEQSFSVAWDGSDCYIENELLKKELHISLSDGKEIIFYLCDSDISYVLDTANKSSVIISPYHYDDIEIEKIDAVVFLLRESNGFSLEVHNGKVFLNASSIKKSGFVKEGDQLFLMG
;
A
#
# COMPACT_ATOMS: atom_id res chain seq x y z
N MET A 1 18.34 -13.21 0.73
CA MET A 1 16.89 -13.36 0.92
C MET A 1 16.41 -12.10 1.59
N THR A 2 15.26 -11.58 1.15
CA THR A 2 14.88 -10.20 1.41
C THR A 2 13.61 -10.17 2.23
N ASN A 3 13.55 -9.24 3.18
CA ASN A 3 12.33 -8.96 3.91
C ASN A 3 11.22 -8.64 2.91
N LYS A 4 10.03 -9.18 3.16
CA LYS A 4 8.82 -8.79 2.43
C LYS A 4 8.06 -7.77 3.27
N THR A 5 7.15 -7.04 2.65
CA THR A 5 6.20 -6.18 3.36
C THR A 5 4.80 -6.70 3.10
N ILE A 6 4.00 -6.87 4.14
CA ILE A 6 2.56 -7.04 3.98
C ILE A 6 1.88 -5.69 4.15
N ILE A 7 1.02 -5.37 3.21
CA ILE A 7 0.14 -4.21 3.22
C ILE A 7 -1.29 -4.71 3.33
N VAL A 8 -2.09 -4.08 4.18
CA VAL A 8 -3.50 -4.40 4.35
C VAL A 8 -4.33 -3.12 4.30
N THR A 9 -5.45 -3.14 3.60
CA THR A 9 -6.35 -1.99 3.49
C THR A 9 -7.82 -2.40 3.52
N ASP A 10 -8.64 -1.63 4.22
CA ASP A 10 -10.11 -1.69 4.20
C ASP A 10 -10.71 -0.75 3.13
N GLY A 11 -9.84 -0.12 2.35
CA GLY A 11 -10.17 0.86 1.34
C GLY A 11 -10.26 2.32 1.81
N GLU A 12 -10.21 2.61 3.10
CA GLU A 12 -10.10 3.99 3.59
C GLU A 12 -8.78 4.21 4.34
N HIS A 13 -8.31 3.16 5.01
CA HIS A 13 -7.06 3.10 5.75
C HIS A 13 -6.15 2.02 5.17
N LEU A 14 -4.86 2.23 5.33
CA LEU A 14 -3.83 1.28 4.96
C LEU A 14 -2.91 1.06 6.17
N HIS A 15 -2.49 -0.17 6.38
CA HIS A 15 -1.43 -0.50 7.31
C HIS A 15 -0.38 -1.33 6.59
N LYS A 16 0.86 -1.20 7.04
CA LYS A 16 1.96 -2.03 6.56
C LYS A 16 2.79 -2.58 7.71
N THR A 17 3.35 -3.76 7.52
CA THR A 17 4.33 -4.32 8.45
C THR A 17 5.35 -5.17 7.70
N GLU A 18 6.59 -5.16 8.18
CA GLU A 18 7.66 -5.97 7.60
C GLU A 18 7.51 -7.43 8.01
N LEU A 19 7.78 -8.32 7.07
CA LEU A 19 7.87 -9.76 7.24
C LEU A 19 9.36 -10.15 7.11
N PRO A 20 10.02 -10.42 8.24
CA PRO A 20 11.45 -10.71 8.24
C PRO A 20 11.73 -12.05 7.56
N ALA A 21 12.70 -12.09 6.65
CA ALA A 21 13.12 -13.35 6.03
C ALA A 21 13.62 -14.33 7.10
N GLU A 22 13.41 -15.64 6.87
CA GLU A 22 13.96 -16.73 7.71
C GLU A 22 13.52 -16.72 9.19
N SER A 23 12.49 -15.94 9.54
CA SER A 23 11.93 -15.94 10.89
C SER A 23 10.42 -15.96 10.86
N ILE A 24 9.85 -16.69 11.82
CA ILE A 24 8.41 -16.84 11.95
C ILE A 24 7.84 -15.56 12.56
N LYS A 25 6.75 -15.07 11.99
CA LYS A 25 6.00 -13.94 12.52
C LYS A 25 4.51 -14.23 12.43
N ASN A 26 3.85 -14.31 13.59
CA ASN A 26 2.40 -14.46 13.65
C ASN A 26 1.81 -13.21 14.28
N PHE A 27 0.72 -12.71 13.71
CA PHE A 27 0.05 -11.52 14.23
C PHE A 27 -1.42 -11.51 13.85
N THR A 28 -2.17 -10.61 14.49
CA THR A 28 -3.61 -10.48 14.31
C THR A 28 -3.97 -9.11 13.76
N ILE A 29 -4.99 -9.08 12.91
CA ILE A 29 -5.60 -7.88 12.36
C ILE A 29 -7.06 -7.88 12.80
N GLY A 30 -7.53 -6.83 13.45
CA GLY A 30 -8.87 -6.81 14.03
C GLY A 30 -9.28 -5.42 14.50
N SER A 31 -10.41 -5.32 15.19
CA SER A 31 -10.91 -4.05 15.76
C SER A 31 -10.46 -3.80 17.18
N ARG A 32 -9.76 -4.75 17.83
CA ARG A 32 -9.37 -4.62 19.24
C ARG A 32 -8.00 -3.99 19.34
N LEU A 33 -7.79 -3.17 20.37
CA LEU A 33 -6.49 -2.56 20.67
C LEU A 33 -5.38 -3.58 21.00
N LYS A 34 -5.75 -4.83 21.32
CA LYS A 34 -4.79 -5.91 21.53
C LYS A 34 -4.33 -6.57 20.22
N ASP A 35 -5.00 -6.28 19.11
CA ASP A 35 -4.59 -6.75 17.80
C ASP A 35 -3.36 -5.98 17.34
N HIS A 36 -2.50 -6.62 16.57
CA HIS A 36 -1.23 -6.03 16.16
C HIS A 36 -1.44 -4.93 15.12
N ILE A 37 -2.47 -5.09 14.28
CA ILE A 37 -2.96 -4.07 13.36
C ILE A 37 -4.44 -3.88 13.68
N THR A 38 -4.82 -2.62 13.93
CA THR A 38 -6.18 -2.29 14.36
C THR A 38 -6.93 -1.51 13.29
N PHE A 39 -8.03 -2.07 12.81
CA PHE A 39 -9.05 -1.38 12.02
C PHE A 39 -10.32 -1.26 12.87
N PRO A 40 -10.63 -0.08 13.45
CA PRO A 40 -11.73 0.05 14.42
C PRO A 40 -13.10 -0.38 13.88
N THR A 41 -13.31 -0.27 12.58
CA THR A 41 -14.55 -0.62 11.88
C THR A 41 -14.63 -2.07 11.42
N LEU A 42 -13.62 -2.90 11.71
CA LEU A 42 -13.55 -4.27 11.25
C LEU A 42 -14.31 -5.22 12.20
N GLU A 43 -15.37 -5.85 11.68
CA GLU A 43 -16.23 -6.75 12.48
C GLU A 43 -15.58 -8.11 12.77
N GLN A 44 -14.71 -8.56 11.88
CA GLN A 44 -13.99 -9.83 12.00
C GLN A 44 -12.50 -9.63 12.30
N SER A 45 -11.82 -10.67 12.76
CA SER A 45 -10.38 -10.66 12.96
C SER A 45 -9.72 -11.67 12.02
N PHE A 46 -8.49 -11.38 11.63
CA PHE A 46 -7.66 -12.24 10.79
C PHE A 46 -6.39 -12.62 11.53
N SER A 47 -6.07 -13.91 11.54
CA SER A 47 -4.76 -14.44 11.89
C SER A 47 -3.87 -14.45 10.65
N VAL A 48 -2.71 -13.83 10.77
CA VAL A 48 -1.65 -13.86 9.76
C VAL A 48 -0.50 -14.69 10.28
N ALA A 49 -0.07 -15.66 9.47
CA ALA A 49 1.07 -16.51 9.75
C ALA A 49 2.13 -16.37 8.66
N TRP A 50 3.32 -15.97 9.05
CA TRP A 50 4.51 -15.91 8.20
C TRP A 50 5.52 -16.91 8.69
N ASP A 51 5.96 -17.84 7.84
CA ASP A 51 6.88 -18.92 8.21
C ASP A 51 8.36 -18.61 7.92
N GLY A 52 8.66 -17.42 7.39
CA GLY A 52 9.98 -17.03 6.90
C GLY A 52 10.10 -17.00 5.38
N SER A 53 9.11 -17.55 4.66
CA SER A 53 9.04 -17.60 3.19
C SER A 53 7.63 -17.31 2.64
N ASP A 54 6.62 -17.95 3.21
CA ASP A 54 5.23 -17.89 2.77
C ASP A 54 4.34 -17.21 3.83
N CYS A 55 3.36 -16.46 3.35
CA CYS A 55 2.40 -15.73 4.18
C CYS A 55 1.01 -16.35 4.04
N TYR A 56 0.34 -16.61 5.16
CA TYR A 56 -1.00 -17.20 5.20
C TYR A 56 -1.96 -16.28 5.97
N ILE A 57 -3.14 -16.06 5.43
CA ILE A 57 -4.26 -15.35 6.05
C ILE A 57 -5.37 -16.36 6.30
N GLU A 58 -5.73 -16.65 7.55
CA GLU A 58 -6.75 -17.68 7.87
C GLU A 58 -6.51 -19.06 7.20
N ASN A 59 -5.22 -19.43 7.06
CA ASN A 59 -4.73 -20.63 6.36
C ASN A 59 -4.77 -20.57 4.81
N GLU A 60 -5.17 -19.44 4.22
CA GLU A 60 -5.07 -19.22 2.78
C GLU A 60 -3.73 -18.56 2.43
N LEU A 61 -3.03 -19.11 1.43
CA LEU A 61 -1.73 -18.60 0.98
C LEU A 61 -1.88 -17.25 0.26
N LEU A 62 -1.27 -16.20 0.83
CA LEU A 62 -1.12 -14.90 0.20
C LEU A 62 0.07 -14.92 -0.78
N LYS A 63 -0.23 -14.96 -2.09
CA LYS A 63 0.80 -14.92 -3.14
C LYS A 63 1.28 -13.51 -3.44
N LYS A 64 0.45 -12.71 -4.12
CA LYS A 64 0.69 -11.28 -4.40
C LYS A 64 -0.38 -10.43 -3.72
N GLU A 65 -1.63 -10.83 -3.89
CA GLU A 65 -2.78 -10.19 -3.27
C GLU A 65 -3.82 -11.24 -2.86
N LEU A 66 -4.64 -10.88 -1.87
CA LEU A 66 -5.79 -11.64 -1.44
C LEU A 66 -6.92 -10.68 -1.04
N HIS A 67 -8.10 -10.94 -1.60
CA HIS A 67 -9.31 -10.16 -1.35
C HIS A 67 -10.26 -10.98 -0.48
N ILE A 68 -10.69 -10.41 0.66
CA ILE A 68 -11.65 -11.07 1.55
C ILE A 68 -12.88 -10.18 1.71
N SER A 69 -14.03 -10.70 1.30
CA SER A 69 -15.32 -10.06 1.55
C SER A 69 -15.68 -10.14 3.02
N LEU A 70 -16.10 -9.01 3.58
CA LEU A 70 -16.53 -8.85 4.96
C LEU A 70 -18.05 -9.03 5.08
N SER A 71 -18.51 -9.33 6.30
CA SER A 71 -19.94 -9.49 6.63
C SER A 71 -20.79 -8.27 6.31
N ASP A 72 -20.21 -7.08 6.37
CA ASP A 72 -20.88 -5.80 6.09
C ASP A 72 -20.91 -5.44 4.59
N GLY A 73 -20.47 -6.35 3.72
CA GLY A 73 -20.42 -6.16 2.28
C GLY A 73 -19.22 -5.33 1.80
N LYS A 74 -18.32 -4.92 2.70
CA LYS A 74 -17.03 -4.32 2.32
C LYS A 74 -16.01 -5.41 1.99
N GLU A 75 -14.83 -4.97 1.59
CA GLU A 75 -13.70 -5.84 1.29
C GLU A 75 -12.47 -5.37 2.07
N ILE A 76 -11.68 -6.32 2.53
CA ILE A 76 -10.32 -6.09 2.99
C ILE A 76 -9.36 -6.73 2.00
N ILE A 77 -8.30 -6.02 1.66
CA ILE A 77 -7.32 -6.47 0.66
C ILE A 77 -5.95 -6.55 1.32
N PHE A 78 -5.28 -7.67 1.09
CA PHE A 78 -3.92 -7.94 1.52
C PHE A 78 -3.01 -7.94 0.31
N TYR A 79 -1.83 -7.34 0.43
CA TYR A 79 -0.78 -7.38 -0.58
C TYR A 79 0.53 -7.84 0.06
N LEU A 80 1.28 -8.65 -0.69
CA LEU A 80 2.64 -9.06 -0.36
C LEU A 80 3.61 -8.40 -1.33
N CYS A 81 4.42 -7.48 -0.82
CA CYS A 81 5.37 -6.70 -1.61
C CYS A 81 6.81 -7.18 -1.37
N ASP A 82 7.55 -7.37 -2.46
CA ASP A 82 8.99 -7.62 -2.42
C ASP A 82 9.75 -6.31 -2.30
N SER A 83 10.73 -6.27 -1.39
CA SER A 83 11.53 -5.06 -1.14
C SER A 83 12.75 -4.93 -2.07
N ASP A 84 12.86 -5.81 -3.08
CA ASP A 84 14.11 -6.02 -3.82
C ASP A 84 14.37 -4.99 -4.94
N ILE A 85 13.33 -4.28 -5.38
CA ILE A 85 13.44 -3.37 -6.51
C ILE A 85 13.14 -1.95 -6.04
N SER A 86 14.13 -1.08 -6.14
CA SER A 86 13.97 0.36 -5.93
C SER A 86 14.62 1.12 -7.08
N TYR A 87 13.95 2.19 -7.50
CA TYR A 87 14.45 3.11 -8.51
C TYR A 87 14.57 4.49 -7.89
N VAL A 88 15.71 5.14 -8.12
CA VAL A 88 15.94 6.54 -7.75
C VAL A 88 15.96 7.34 -9.04
N LEU A 89 15.02 8.29 -9.15
CA LEU A 89 14.83 9.10 -10.34
C LEU A 89 15.21 10.54 -10.05
N ASP A 90 16.02 11.14 -10.92
CA ASP A 90 16.30 12.58 -10.87
C ASP A 90 15.15 13.36 -11.49
N THR A 91 14.52 14.20 -10.67
CA THR A 91 13.39 15.05 -11.08
C THR A 91 13.74 16.54 -11.03
N ALA A 92 14.99 16.91 -10.77
CA ALA A 92 15.39 18.29 -10.43
C ALA A 92 14.98 19.33 -11.48
N ASN A 93 14.97 18.96 -12.76
CA ASN A 93 14.59 19.85 -13.88
C ASN A 93 13.10 19.73 -14.29
N LYS A 94 12.31 18.91 -13.60
CA LYS A 94 10.89 18.71 -13.89
C LYS A 94 10.03 19.57 -12.96
N SER A 95 9.14 20.37 -13.54
CA SER A 95 8.10 21.09 -12.80
C SER A 95 6.93 20.20 -12.37
N SER A 96 6.76 19.05 -13.03
CA SER A 96 5.75 18.06 -12.71
C SER A 96 6.24 16.65 -13.04
N VAL A 97 5.70 15.65 -12.34
CA VAL A 97 5.90 14.23 -12.63
C VAL A 97 4.54 13.56 -12.69
N ILE A 98 4.26 12.87 -13.79
CA ILE A 98 3.02 12.08 -13.97
C ILE A 98 3.35 10.60 -13.75
N ILE A 99 2.55 9.93 -12.91
CA ILE A 99 2.67 8.49 -12.64
C ILE A 99 1.35 7.82 -13.03
N SER A 100 1.43 6.83 -13.91
CA SER A 100 0.25 6.19 -14.49
C SER A 100 0.59 4.83 -15.15
N PRO A 101 -0.41 4.09 -15.66
CA PRO A 101 -0.18 2.89 -16.48
C PRO A 101 0.13 3.20 -17.96
N TYR A 102 0.34 4.46 -18.34
CA TYR A 102 0.54 4.86 -19.73
C TYR A 102 2.02 5.12 -20.05
N HIS A 103 2.53 4.44 -21.08
CA HIS A 103 3.92 4.53 -21.56
C HIS A 103 4.45 5.91 -21.95
N TYR A 104 3.57 6.91 -22.12
CA TYR A 104 3.95 8.27 -22.48
C TYR A 104 4.13 9.19 -21.26
N ASP A 105 3.77 8.74 -20.05
CA ASP A 105 3.91 9.50 -18.82
C ASP A 105 5.33 9.35 -18.22
N ASP A 106 5.69 10.21 -17.27
CA ASP A 106 7.07 10.26 -16.74
C ASP A 106 7.47 8.98 -16.00
N ILE A 107 6.53 8.34 -15.31
CA ILE A 107 6.73 7.07 -14.62
C ILE A 107 5.58 6.13 -14.98
N GLU A 108 5.89 5.12 -15.78
CA GLU A 108 4.98 4.02 -16.10
C GLU A 108 5.05 2.95 -15.00
N ILE A 109 3.89 2.62 -14.44
CA ILE A 109 3.71 1.46 -13.57
C ILE A 109 2.61 0.61 -14.18
N GLU A 110 2.96 -0.56 -14.69
CA GLU A 110 1.95 -1.48 -15.23
C GLU A 110 1.02 -1.99 -14.13
N LYS A 111 -0.23 -2.27 -14.50
CA LYS A 111 -1.25 -2.91 -13.64
C LYS A 111 -1.65 -2.08 -12.41
N ILE A 112 -1.52 -0.76 -12.48
CA ILE A 112 -2.23 0.14 -11.55
C ILE A 112 -3.35 0.87 -12.28
N ASP A 113 -4.41 1.19 -11.55
CA ASP A 113 -5.47 2.07 -12.05
C ASP A 113 -5.18 3.55 -11.77
N ALA A 114 -4.22 3.82 -10.89
CA ALA A 114 -3.94 5.16 -10.40
C ALA A 114 -3.30 6.04 -11.47
N VAL A 115 -3.82 7.26 -11.61
CA VAL A 115 -3.24 8.33 -12.43
C VAL A 115 -3.03 9.52 -11.51
N VAL A 116 -1.77 9.87 -11.25
CA VAL A 116 -1.41 10.92 -10.32
C VAL A 116 -0.42 11.92 -10.91
N PHE A 117 -0.56 13.17 -10.50
CA PHE A 117 0.28 14.27 -10.89
C PHE A 117 0.96 14.82 -9.64
N LEU A 118 2.27 14.93 -9.68
CA LEU A 118 3.08 15.60 -8.67
C LEU A 118 3.56 16.92 -9.26
N LEU A 119 2.98 18.03 -8.82
CA LEU A 119 3.36 19.39 -9.23
C LEU A 119 4.39 19.92 -8.23
N ARG A 120 5.57 20.30 -8.72
CA ARG A 120 6.67 20.77 -7.87
C ARG A 120 6.31 22.09 -7.21
N GLU A 121 6.51 22.12 -5.89
CA GLU A 121 6.33 23.30 -5.05
C GLU A 121 7.64 23.60 -4.30
N SER A 122 7.72 24.77 -3.66
CA SER A 122 8.94 25.22 -2.97
C SER A 122 9.48 24.26 -1.88
N ASN A 123 8.61 23.44 -1.27
CA ASN A 123 8.94 22.55 -0.16
C ASN A 123 8.32 21.14 -0.30
N GLY A 124 8.11 20.68 -1.54
CA GLY A 124 7.52 19.36 -1.80
C GLY A 124 6.80 19.31 -3.13
N PHE A 125 5.71 18.55 -3.17
CA PHE A 125 4.83 18.44 -4.33
C PHE A 125 3.37 18.60 -3.93
N SER A 126 2.62 19.38 -4.70
CA SER A 126 1.17 19.23 -4.72
C SER A 126 0.83 17.94 -5.47
N LEU A 127 0.08 17.06 -4.83
CA LEU A 127 -0.41 15.82 -5.41
C LEU A 127 -1.83 16.04 -5.94
N GLU A 128 -2.09 15.62 -7.17
CA GLU A 128 -3.44 15.49 -7.72
C GLU A 128 -3.70 14.04 -8.13
N VAL A 129 -4.85 13.51 -7.72
CA VAL A 129 -5.32 12.16 -8.06
C VAL A 129 -6.44 12.30 -9.08
N HIS A 130 -6.19 11.83 -10.29
CA HIS A 130 -7.14 11.88 -11.40
C HIS A 130 -7.91 10.57 -11.57
N ASN A 131 -7.30 9.46 -11.18
CA ASN A 131 -7.94 8.15 -11.17
C ASN A 131 -7.31 7.21 -10.14
N GLY A 132 -8.03 6.13 -9.82
CA GLY A 132 -7.55 5.04 -8.97
C GLY A 132 -7.47 5.40 -7.48
N LYS A 133 -6.89 4.49 -6.71
CA LYS A 133 -6.86 4.57 -5.25
C LYS A 133 -5.46 4.87 -4.74
N VAL A 134 -5.35 5.97 -4.01
CA VAL A 134 -4.06 6.53 -3.57
C VAL A 134 -4.10 6.79 -2.08
N PHE A 135 -3.03 6.40 -1.39
CA PHE A 135 -2.84 6.73 0.02
C PHE A 135 -1.60 7.59 0.20
N LEU A 136 -1.71 8.63 1.02
CA LEU A 136 -0.60 9.43 1.53
C LEU A 136 -0.45 9.13 3.02
N ASN A 137 0.73 8.64 3.42
CA ASN A 137 1.00 8.21 4.80
C ASN A 137 -0.11 7.30 5.36
N ALA A 138 -0.50 6.32 4.53
CA ALA A 138 -1.49 5.30 4.84
C ALA A 138 -2.95 5.80 5.02
N SER A 139 -3.22 7.06 4.67
CA SER A 139 -4.56 7.65 4.64
C SER A 139 -5.03 7.86 3.20
N SER A 140 -6.27 7.48 2.88
CA SER A 140 -6.82 7.60 1.53
C SER A 140 -6.94 9.07 1.09
N ILE A 141 -6.52 9.36 -0.14
CA ILE A 141 -6.61 10.69 -0.78
C ILE A 141 -7.53 10.60 -1.99
N LYS A 142 -8.59 11.43 -2.01
CA LYS A 142 -9.62 11.38 -3.06
C LYS A 142 -9.37 12.31 -4.24
N LYS A 143 -8.66 13.42 -4.05
CA LYS A 143 -8.48 14.45 -5.09
C LYS A 143 -7.10 15.09 -5.07
N SER A 144 -6.69 15.57 -3.90
CA SER A 144 -5.39 16.23 -3.77
C SER A 144 -4.80 16.07 -2.39
N GLY A 145 -3.48 16.24 -2.34
CA GLY A 145 -2.69 16.20 -1.12
C GLY A 145 -1.41 17.03 -1.28
N PHE A 146 -0.58 17.04 -0.25
CA PHE A 146 0.73 17.68 -0.31
C PHE A 146 1.77 16.69 0.20
N VAL A 147 2.78 16.43 -0.61
CA VAL A 147 3.80 15.41 -0.39
C VAL A 147 5.09 16.12 0.00
N LYS A 148 5.60 15.78 1.18
CA LYS A 148 6.87 16.25 1.72
C LYS A 148 7.92 15.16 1.67
N GLU A 149 9.16 15.57 1.89
CA GLU A 149 10.24 14.63 2.13
C GLU A 149 9.90 13.67 3.28
N GLY A 150 10.10 12.37 3.04
CA GLY A 150 9.79 11.30 3.99
C GLY A 150 8.35 10.77 3.90
N ASP A 151 7.43 11.46 3.22
CA ASP A 151 6.09 10.95 3.01
C ASP A 151 6.07 9.73 2.09
N GLN A 152 5.10 8.86 2.31
CA GLN A 152 4.91 7.65 1.52
C GLN A 152 3.62 7.71 0.73
N LEU A 153 3.74 7.55 -0.59
CA LEU A 153 2.63 7.38 -1.50
C LEU A 153 2.45 5.90 -1.83
N PHE A 154 1.21 5.43 -1.72
CA PHE A 154 0.81 4.10 -2.15
C PHE A 154 -0.21 4.22 -3.27
N LEU A 155 0.12 3.65 -4.43
CA LEU A 155 -0.75 3.55 -5.60
C LEU A 155 -1.25 2.11 -5.67
N MET A 156 -2.56 1.88 -5.57
CA MET A 156 -3.10 0.51 -5.55
C MET A 156 -3.37 -0.04 -6.96
N GLY A 157 -3.12 -1.35 -7.12
CA GLY A 157 -3.34 -2.17 -8.31
C GLY A 157 -2.46 -3.42 -8.38
#